data_AF-J8HNF3-F1
#
_entry.id   AF-J8HNF3-F1
#
_cell.length_a   1.000
_cell.length_b   1.000
_cell.length_c   1.000
_cell.angle_alpha   90.00
_cell.angle_beta   90.00
_cell.angle_gamma   90.00
#
_symmetry.space_group_name_H-M   'P 1'
#
loop_
_entity.id
_entity.type
_entity.pdbx_description
1 polymer ?
#
loop_
_entity_poly.entity_id
_entity_poly.type
_entity_poly.pdbx_seq_one_letter_code
_entity_poly.pdbx_strand_id
1 'polypeptide(L)' 'MIRVRIEGTEEEMLEFLEKMPDIPGFEKTHMREPRKGNNPKYDSSKSVLAYLSYKKIEVANK' A
#
# COMPACT_ATOMS: atom_id res chain seq x y z
N MET A 1 -13.25 5.12 -5.14
CA MET A 1 -11.90 4.53 -5.06
C MET A 1 -11.39 4.79 -3.65
N ILE A 2 -10.98 3.75 -2.93
CA ILE A 2 -10.40 3.90 -1.59
C ILE A 2 -8.89 3.82 -1.74
N ARG A 3 -8.16 4.76 -1.14
CA ARG A 3 -6.69 4.77 -1.13
C ARG A 3 -6.21 4.92 0.30
N VAL A 4 -5.27 4.08 0.70
CA VAL A 4 -4.64 4.10 2.03
C VAL A 4 -3.14 4.23 1.83
N ARG A 5 -2.53 5.20 2.52
CA ARG A 5 -1.07 5.35 2.60
C ARG A 5 -0.64 5.05 4.03
N ILE A 6 0.33 4.17 4.17
CA ILE A 6 0.76 3.65 5.45
C ILE A 6 2.28 3.74 5.51
N GLU A 7 2.77 4.02 6.71
CA GLU A 7 4.19 4.12 7.00
C GLU A 7 4.49 3.23 8.21
N GLY A 8 5.54 2.43 8.11
CA GLY A 8 6.00 1.56 9.17
C GLY A 8 7.39 1.02 8.85
N THR A 9 7.85 0.07 9.65
CA THR A 9 9.03 -0.73 9.31
C THR A 9 8.71 -1.68 8.14
N GLU A 10 9.75 -2.26 7.53
CA GLU A 10 9.57 -3.22 6.44
C GLU A 10 8.77 -4.47 6.87
N GLU A 11 9.03 -4.97 8.08
CA GLU A 11 8.35 -6.15 8.65
C GLU A 11 6.86 -5.87 8.92
N GLU A 12 6.54 -4.76 9.59
CA GLU A 12 5.15 -4.34 9.82
C GLU A 12 4.39 -4.15 8.51
N MET A 13 5.07 -3.67 7.47
CA MET A 13 4.44 -3.43 6.17
C MET A 13 4.16 -4.72 5.39
N LEU A 14 5.06 -5.71 5.48
CA LEU A 14 4.82 -7.03 4.91
C LEU A 14 3.62 -7.70 5.59
N GLU A 15 3.62 -7.73 6.93
CA GLU A 15 2.50 -8.29 7.70
C GLU A 15 1.17 -7.60 7.40
N PHE A 16 1.18 -6.26 7.33
CA PHE A 16 -0.03 -5.50 7.04
C PHE A 16 -0.60 -5.84 5.67
N LEU A 17 0.24 -5.89 4.63
CA LEU A 17 -0.20 -6.16 3.26
C LEU A 17 -0.74 -7.58 3.08
N GLU A 18 -0.13 -8.57 3.76
CA GLU A 18 -0.59 -9.96 3.79
C GLU A 18 -1.96 -10.10 4.48
N LYS A 19 -2.19 -9.38 5.58
CA LYS A 19 -3.45 -9.44 6.36
C LYS A 19 -4.60 -8.66 5.72
N MET A 20 -4.33 -7.81 4.72
CA MET A 20 -5.37 -6.99 4.09
C MET A 20 -6.37 -7.88 3.30
N PRO A 21 -7.67 -7.83 3.63
CA PRO A 21 -8.65 -8.71 3.00
C PRO A 21 -8.96 -8.30 1.56
N ASP A 22 -9.32 -9.27 0.74
CA ASP A 22 -9.99 -8.99 -0.54
C ASP A 22 -11.44 -8.60 -0.28
N ILE A 23 -11.91 -7.57 -0.99
CA ILE A 23 -13.27 -7.03 -0.82
C ILE A 23 -14.09 -7.39 -2.07
N PRO A 24 -15.20 -8.13 -1.94
CA PRO A 24 -16.06 -8.46 -3.08
C PRO A 24 -16.47 -7.22 -3.87
N GLY A 25 -16.30 -7.26 -5.20
CA GLY A 25 -16.60 -6.15 -6.09
C GLY A 25 -15.54 -5.04 -6.12
N PHE A 26 -14.37 -5.25 -5.51
CA PHE A 26 -13.22 -4.34 -5.59
C PHE A 26 -11.95 -5.08 -6.01
N GLU A 27 -11.18 -4.43 -6.88
CA GLU A 27 -9.82 -4.82 -7.23
C GLU A 27 -8.85 -4.16 -6.25
N LYS A 28 -8.06 -4.98 -5.56
CA LYS A 28 -7.00 -4.58 -4.62
C LYS A 28 -5.67 -4.47 -5.36
N THR A 29 -5.01 -3.32 -5.24
CA THR A 29 -3.65 -3.09 -5.75
C THR A 29 -2.79 -2.50 -4.67
N HIS A 30 -1.52 -2.93 -4.59
CA HIS A 30 -0.58 -2.36 -3.63
C HIS A 30 0.79 -2.10 -4.27
N MET A 31 1.47 -1.08 -3.76
CA MET A 31 2.85 -0.74 -4.13
C MET A 31 3.63 -0.41 -2.86
N ARG A 32 4.87 -0.90 -2.75
CA ARG A 32 5.78 -0.53 -1.67
C ARG A 32 6.90 0.33 -2.25
N GLU A 33 7.25 1.39 -1.55
CA GLU A 33 8.38 2.24 -1.87
C GLU A 33 9.27 2.38 -0.62
N PRO A 34 10.56 2.01 -0.70
CA PRO A 34 11.49 2.32 0.37
C PRO A 34 11.56 3.84 0.51
N ARG A 35 11.48 4.35 1.74
CA ARG A 35 11.54 5.80 1.99
C ARG A 35 12.95 6.37 1.82
N LYS A 36 13.91 5.52 1.46
CA LYS A 36 15.30 5.84 1.15
C LYS A 36 15.38 6.64 -0.15
N GLY A 37 14.95 7.90 -0.09
CA GLY A 37 15.15 8.90 -1.14
C GLY A 37 16.42 9.70 -0.91
N ASN A 38 16.77 10.58 -1.86
CA ASN A 38 17.91 11.51 -1.79
C ASN A 38 17.75 12.64 -0.74
N ASN A 39 16.88 12.47 0.26
CA ASN A 39 16.64 13.49 1.28
C ASN A 39 17.42 13.17 2.56
N PRO A 40 18.46 13.96 2.91
CA PRO A 40 19.34 13.68 4.06
C PRO A 40 18.61 13.53 5.39
N LYS A 41 17.42 14.11 5.52
CA LYS A 41 16.58 14.01 6.74
C LYS A 41 16.14 12.57 7.04
N TYR A 42 16.11 11.69 6.04
CA TYR A 42 15.62 10.31 6.16
C TYR A 42 16.72 9.26 5.92
N ASP A 43 18.00 9.66 5.92
CA ASP A 43 19.13 8.78 5.59
C ASP A 43 19.27 7.59 6.57
N SER A 44 18.89 7.80 7.83
CA SER A 44 18.83 6.74 8.86
C SER A 44 17.46 6.06 8.98
N SER A 45 16.46 6.51 8.20
CA SER A 45 15.10 5.98 8.28
C SER A 45 15.03 4.60 7.64
N LYS A 46 14.63 3.60 8.42
CA LYS A 46 14.29 2.25 7.95
C LYS A 46 12.81 2.11 7.56
N SER A 47 12.09 3.23 7.52
CA SER A 47 10.66 3.22 7.26
C SER A 47 10.37 2.96 5.78
N VAL A 48 9.30 2.23 5.52
CA VAL A 48 8.77 1.93 4.19
C VAL A 48 7.41 2.60 4.07
N LEU A 49 7.11 3.13 2.89
CA LEU A 49 5.78 3.59 2.55
C LEU A 49 5.08 2.53 1.71
N ALA A 50 3.85 2.21 2.08
CA ALA A 50 2.99 1.38 1.25
C ALA A 50 1.75 2.16 0.83
N TYR A 51 1.36 1.93 -0.42
CA TYR A 51 0.16 2.45 -1.03
C TYR A 51 -0.75 1.27 -1.33
N LEU A 52 -1.96 1.31 -0.78
CA LEU A 52 -3.00 0.31 -1.01
C LEU A 52 -4.20 1.01 -1.66
N SER A 53 -4.72 0.45 -2.75
CA SER A 53 -5.88 0.98 -3.45
C SER A 53 -6.93 -0.09 -3.69
N TYR A 54 -8.19 0.24 -3.41
CA TYR A 54 -9.35 -0.55 -3.80
C TYR A 54 -10.16 0.21 -4.86
N LYS A 55 -10.29 -0.38 -6.04
CA LYS A 55 -11.08 0.16 -7.15
C LYS A 55 -12.32 -0.72 -7.34
N LYS A 56 -13.52 -0.11 -7.36
CA LYS A 56 -14.76 -0.86 -7.59
C LYS A 56 -14.71 -1.47 -9.00
N ILE A 57 -15.00 -2.76 -9.11
CA ILE A 57 -15.14 -3.46 -10.39
C ILE A 57 -16.49 -3.02 -10.96
N GLU A 58 -16.47 -2.27 -12.05
CA GLU A 58 -17.68 -1.98 -12.81
C GLU A 58 -18.03 -3.25 -13.58
N VAL A 59 -19.10 -3.94 -13.14
CA VAL A 59 -19.68 -5.02 -13.94
C VAL A 59 -20.26 -4.34 -15.18
N ALA A 60 -19.56 -4.45 -16.30
CA ALA A 60 -20.07 -4.04 -17.60
C ALA A 60 -21.25 -4.98 -17.93
N ASN A 61 -22.46 -4.61 -17.52
CA ASN A 61 -23.67 -5.19 -18.07
C ASN A 61 -23.69 -4.83 -19.56
N LYS A 62 -23.36 -5.80 -20.40
CA LYS A 62 -23.57 -5.76 -21.85
C LYS A 62 -24.63 -6.79 -22.21
#